data_AF-A0A9P9PF55-F1
#
_entry.id   AF-A0A9P9PF55-F1
#
_cell.length_a   1.000
_cell.length_b   1.000
_cell.length_c   1.000
_cell.angle_alpha   90.00
_cell.angle_beta   90.00
_cell.angle_gamma   90.00
#
_symmetry.space_group_name_H-M   'P 1'
#
loop_
_entity.id
_entity.type
_entity.pdbx_description
1 polymer ?
#
loop_
_entity_poly.entity_id
_entity_poly.type
_entity_poly.pdbx_seq_one_letter_code
_entity_poly.pdbx_strand_id
1 'polypeptide(L)'
;MLSRKVRGKGRGLWEEPGNFNSHLSALTWAAQLVLFDYACFQEQDDEDQIPVFLAKICKKFFQQLAETPFGHILQWRLYLFKVGKAAIAKHQARWSLDGQTVEYRGVELQMSQISDLVASEYQRAHALLYDELLFQAKDLTPMESWRLKDDLDLEDFGGSWLSHPSNAEFLEGAELALFRRIQGNAELRAMFLTKAKDGSMILCPKAMDIYESHAQEFLQPLLVLCHVPGGPPLRASELLSMMWCNNARQR
;
A
#
# COMPACT_ATOMS: atom_id res chain seq x y z
N MET A 1 -4.94 -27.02 -16.41
CA MET A 1 -6.38 -27.12 -16.71
C MET A 1 -6.94 -25.73 -17.02
N LEU A 2 -7.70 -25.64 -18.11
CA LEU A 2 -8.08 -24.41 -18.80
C LEU A 2 -8.88 -23.42 -17.93
N SER A 3 -8.34 -22.22 -17.77
CA SER A 3 -9.05 -21.04 -17.26
C SER A 3 -10.10 -20.59 -18.27
N ARG A 4 -11.36 -20.98 -18.05
CA ARG A 4 -12.50 -20.35 -18.72
C ARG A 4 -12.98 -19.18 -17.87
N LYS A 5 -12.53 -17.97 -18.21
CA LYS A 5 -13.26 -16.73 -17.90
C LYS A 5 -14.60 -16.77 -18.65
N VAL A 6 -15.63 -17.31 -18.02
CA VAL A 6 -17.02 -17.06 -18.46
C VAL A 6 -17.47 -15.78 -17.78
N ARG A 7 -17.28 -14.64 -18.47
CA ARG A 7 -18.03 -13.41 -18.19
C ARG A 7 -19.43 -13.59 -18.78
N GLY A 8 -20.30 -14.19 -18.00
CA GLY A 8 -21.74 -14.20 -18.27
C GLY A 8 -22.46 -13.90 -16.96
N LYS A 9 -23.16 -12.77 -16.87
CA LYS A 9 -24.18 -12.55 -15.83
C LYS A 9 -25.38 -13.45 -16.16
N GLY A 10 -25.19 -14.76 -16.02
CA GLY A 10 -26.26 -15.75 -16.14
C GLY A 10 -26.95 -15.91 -14.79
N ARG A 11 -28.29 -15.86 -14.76
CA ARG A 11 -29.06 -16.29 -13.58
C ARG A 11 -28.65 -17.73 -13.24
N GLY A 12 -28.24 -17.98 -12.00
CA GLY A 12 -27.91 -19.32 -11.49
C GLY A 12 -26.43 -19.65 -11.34
N LEU A 13 -25.51 -18.69 -11.47
CA LEU A 13 -24.11 -18.88 -11.06
C LEU A 13 -23.99 -18.66 -9.54
N TRP A 14 -23.40 -19.62 -8.83
CA TRP A 14 -23.05 -19.48 -7.42
C TRP A 14 -22.07 -18.31 -7.25
N GLU A 15 -22.45 -17.31 -6.47
CA GLU A 15 -21.56 -16.18 -6.18
C GLU A 15 -20.60 -16.50 -5.02
N GLU A 16 -19.47 -15.80 -5.00
CA GLU A 16 -18.54 -15.92 -3.88
C GLU A 16 -19.12 -15.28 -2.61
N PRO A 17 -18.83 -15.82 -1.41
CA PRO A 17 -19.31 -15.25 -0.14
C PRO A 17 -19.04 -13.75 0.02
N GLY A 18 -17.93 -13.25 -0.54
CA GLY A 18 -17.59 -11.82 -0.53
C GLY A 18 -18.59 -10.93 -1.29
N ASN A 19 -19.15 -11.42 -2.39
CA ASN A 19 -20.14 -10.67 -3.19
C ASN A 19 -21.47 -10.57 -2.44
N PHE A 20 -21.92 -11.67 -1.82
CA PHE A 20 -23.09 -11.65 -0.96
C PHE A 20 -22.93 -10.69 0.23
N ASN A 21 -21.75 -10.67 0.86
CA ASN A 21 -21.47 -9.73 1.95
C ASN A 21 -21.56 -8.26 1.50
N SER A 22 -21.12 -7.95 0.28
CA SER A 22 -21.28 -6.60 -0.31
C SER A 22 -22.75 -6.22 -0.49
N HIS A 23 -23.56 -7.12 -1.06
CA HIS A 23 -25.01 -6.90 -1.23
C HIS A 23 -25.75 -6.69 0.10
N LEU A 24 -25.46 -7.52 1.12
CA LEU A 24 -26.05 -7.35 2.45
C LEU A 24 -25.59 -6.05 3.14
N SER A 25 -24.36 -5.62 2.90
CA SER A 25 -23.85 -4.35 3.41
C SER A 25 -24.56 -3.16 2.78
N ALA A 26 -24.84 -3.21 1.46
CA ALA A 26 -25.62 -2.18 0.78
C ALA A 26 -27.06 -2.09 1.31
N LEU A 27 -27.72 -3.25 1.56
CA LEU A 27 -29.05 -3.28 2.16
C LEU A 27 -29.05 -2.72 3.59
N THR A 28 -28.02 -3.04 4.37
CA THR A 28 -27.84 -2.52 5.73
C THR A 28 -27.71 -1.00 5.72
N TRP A 29 -26.91 -0.46 4.80
CA TRP A 29 -26.71 0.99 4.66
C TRP A 29 -27.99 1.72 4.21
N ALA A 30 -28.69 1.19 3.21
CA ALA A 30 -29.97 1.76 2.77
C ALA A 30 -31.00 1.80 3.90
N ALA A 31 -31.05 0.74 4.71
CA ALA A 31 -31.94 0.68 5.87
C ALA A 31 -31.56 1.68 6.97
N GLN A 32 -30.26 1.86 7.23
CA GLN A 32 -29.79 2.87 8.18
C GLN A 32 -30.24 4.28 7.76
N LEU A 33 -30.19 4.61 6.46
CA LEU A 33 -30.70 5.87 5.95
C LEU A 33 -32.21 6.03 6.14
N VAL A 34 -33.00 5.00 5.80
CA VAL A 34 -34.47 5.04 5.97
C VAL A 34 -34.84 5.17 7.44
N LEU A 35 -34.15 4.47 8.34
CA LEU A 35 -34.38 4.56 9.78
C LEU A 35 -34.01 5.94 10.33
N PHE A 36 -32.93 6.53 9.84
CA PHE A 36 -32.52 7.88 10.20
C PHE A 36 -33.54 8.92 9.73
N ASP A 37 -33.93 8.89 8.47
CA ASP A 37 -34.95 9.78 7.91
C ASP A 37 -36.28 9.68 8.66
N TYR A 38 -36.72 8.45 8.94
CA TYR A 38 -37.92 8.21 9.74
C TYR A 38 -37.81 8.77 11.17
N ALA A 39 -36.64 8.63 11.82
CA ALA A 39 -36.43 9.20 13.15
C ALA A 39 -36.45 10.73 13.14
N CYS A 40 -35.79 11.35 12.16
CA CYS A 40 -35.84 12.80 11.95
C CYS A 40 -37.27 13.29 11.71
N PHE A 41 -38.07 12.56 10.94
CA PHE A 41 -39.47 12.91 10.70
C PHE A 41 -40.34 12.80 11.96
N GLN A 42 -40.16 11.75 12.77
CA GLN A 42 -40.97 11.52 13.98
C GLN A 42 -40.64 12.50 15.10
N GLU A 43 -39.37 12.83 15.28
CA GLU A 43 -38.90 13.73 16.35
C GLU A 43 -38.52 15.12 15.80
N GLN A 44 -39.18 15.56 14.71
CA GLN A 44 -38.90 16.84 14.05
C GLN A 44 -39.14 18.07 14.95
N ASP A 45 -39.95 17.92 16.00
CA ASP A 45 -40.28 18.98 16.96
C ASP A 45 -39.31 19.02 18.16
N ASP A 46 -38.48 17.99 18.36
CA ASP A 46 -37.47 17.88 19.43
C ASP A 46 -36.27 17.04 18.96
N GLU A 47 -35.33 17.70 18.28
CA GLU A 47 -34.16 17.04 17.67
C GLU A 47 -33.29 16.27 18.69
N ASP A 48 -33.30 16.66 19.97
CA ASP A 48 -32.56 15.98 21.03
C ASP A 48 -33.10 14.55 21.31
N GLN A 49 -34.33 14.25 20.89
CA GLN A 49 -34.91 12.91 20.98
C GLN A 49 -34.51 11.99 19.83
N ILE A 50 -34.01 12.51 18.70
CA ILE A 50 -33.64 11.70 17.53
C ILE A 50 -32.67 10.57 17.93
N PRO A 51 -31.57 10.80 18.68
CA PRO A 51 -30.68 9.72 19.09
C PRO A 51 -31.34 8.69 20.02
N VAL A 52 -32.24 9.15 20.90
CA VAL A 52 -32.97 8.29 21.87
C VAL A 52 -33.93 7.38 21.11
N PHE A 53 -34.68 7.94 20.16
CA PHE A 53 -35.61 7.22 19.31
C PHE A 53 -34.90 6.23 18.39
N LEU A 54 -33.77 6.63 17.77
CA LEU A 54 -32.92 5.75 16.99
C LEU A 54 -32.41 4.57 17.82
N ALA A 55 -31.91 4.81 19.03
CA ALA A 55 -31.45 3.74 19.90
C ALA A 55 -32.57 2.73 20.21
N LYS A 56 -33.80 3.22 20.44
CA LYS A 56 -34.99 2.38 20.68
C LYS A 56 -35.37 1.54 19.47
N ILE A 57 -35.45 2.14 18.29
CA ILE A 57 -35.80 1.44 17.05
C ILE A 57 -34.71 0.44 16.66
N CYS A 58 -33.44 0.86 16.70
CA CYS A 58 -32.32 -0.03 16.43
C CYS A 58 -32.34 -1.23 17.38
N LYS A 59 -32.58 -0.99 18.69
CA LYS A 59 -32.68 -2.06 19.67
C LYS A 59 -33.79 -3.08 19.37
N LYS A 60 -34.93 -2.60 18.88
CA LYS A 60 -36.09 -3.46 18.58
C LYS A 60 -35.97 -4.19 17.25
N PHE A 61 -35.44 -3.53 16.22
CA PHE A 61 -35.56 -4.01 14.84
C PHE A 61 -34.23 -4.20 14.11
N PHE A 62 -33.17 -3.51 14.52
CA PHE A 62 -31.89 -3.47 13.83
C PHE A 62 -30.75 -4.00 14.71
N GLN A 63 -30.97 -5.16 15.31
CA GLN A 63 -29.99 -5.88 16.12
C GLN A 63 -29.85 -7.32 15.65
N GLN A 64 -28.64 -7.87 15.77
CA GLN A 64 -28.32 -9.21 15.29
C GLN A 64 -29.21 -10.30 15.91
N LEU A 65 -29.59 -10.19 17.18
CA LEU A 65 -30.39 -11.20 17.87
C LEU A 65 -31.89 -10.99 17.71
N ALA A 66 -32.32 -9.93 17.03
CA ALA A 66 -33.74 -9.66 16.82
C ALA A 66 -34.30 -10.61 15.74
N GLU A 67 -35.50 -11.15 15.97
CA GLU A 67 -36.22 -11.98 14.99
C GLU A 67 -36.89 -11.11 13.91
N THR A 68 -36.09 -10.27 13.25
CA THR A 68 -36.54 -9.33 12.21
C THR A 68 -35.77 -9.58 10.91
N PRO A 69 -36.25 -9.08 9.75
CA PRO A 69 -35.49 -9.19 8.50
C PRO A 69 -34.06 -8.67 8.62
N PHE A 70 -33.86 -7.56 9.34
CA PHE A 70 -32.52 -7.00 9.56
C PHE A 70 -31.69 -7.79 10.57
N GLY A 71 -32.29 -8.37 11.61
CA GLY A 71 -31.57 -9.31 12.47
C GLY A 71 -31.04 -10.52 11.70
N HIS A 72 -31.85 -11.10 10.80
CA HIS A 72 -31.43 -12.18 9.91
C HIS A 72 -30.31 -11.73 8.94
N ILE A 73 -30.46 -10.57 8.30
CA ILE A 73 -29.42 -10.01 7.41
C ILE A 73 -28.09 -9.85 8.15
N LEU A 74 -28.11 -9.30 9.37
CA LEU A 74 -26.92 -9.11 10.19
C LEU A 74 -26.28 -10.45 10.61
N GLN A 75 -27.07 -11.46 10.95
CA GLN A 75 -26.58 -12.81 11.23
C GLN A 75 -25.94 -13.46 9.99
N TRP A 76 -26.59 -13.39 8.84
CA TRP A 76 -26.07 -13.89 7.57
C TRP A 76 -24.74 -13.22 7.21
N ARG A 77 -24.61 -11.91 7.45
CA ARG A 77 -23.37 -11.18 7.23
C ARG A 77 -22.21 -11.74 8.05
N LEU A 78 -22.43 -12.01 9.34
CA LEU A 78 -21.41 -12.58 10.23
C LEU A 78 -21.07 -14.03 9.84
N TYR A 79 -22.08 -14.82 9.48
CA TYR A 79 -21.87 -16.17 8.98
C TYR A 79 -21.02 -16.16 7.70
N LEU A 80 -21.36 -15.32 6.72
CA LEU A 80 -20.60 -15.16 5.48
C LEU A 80 -19.18 -14.64 5.73
N PHE A 81 -18.97 -13.80 6.75
CA PHE A 81 -17.64 -13.36 7.16
C PHE A 81 -16.80 -14.53 7.71
N LYS A 82 -17.42 -15.38 8.54
CA LYS A 82 -16.77 -16.59 9.08
C LYS A 82 -16.46 -17.60 7.97
N VAL A 83 -17.41 -17.83 7.06
CA VAL A 83 -17.21 -18.69 5.88
C VAL A 83 -16.12 -18.11 4.97
N GLY A 84 -16.12 -16.80 4.73
CA GLY A 84 -15.10 -16.13 3.91
C GLY A 84 -13.69 -16.25 4.49
N LYS A 85 -13.54 -16.24 5.82
CA LYS A 85 -12.26 -16.49 6.50
C LYS A 85 -11.82 -17.95 6.45
N ALA A 86 -12.76 -18.89 6.46
CA ALA A 86 -12.50 -20.32 6.49
C ALA A 86 -12.38 -20.96 5.09
N ALA A 87 -12.95 -20.32 4.06
CA ALA A 87 -12.78 -20.75 2.68
C ALA A 87 -11.30 -20.64 2.30
N ILE A 88 -10.76 -21.69 1.64
CA ILE A 88 -9.40 -21.68 1.09
C ILE A 88 -9.27 -20.42 0.24
N ALA A 89 -8.46 -19.47 0.70
CA ALA A 89 -8.31 -18.21 0.01
C ALA A 89 -7.81 -18.51 -1.40
N LYS A 90 -8.52 -18.00 -2.41
CA LYS A 90 -8.00 -18.00 -3.77
C LYS A 90 -6.67 -17.23 -3.74
N HIS A 91 -5.68 -17.72 -4.47
CA HIS A 91 -4.32 -17.16 -4.46
C HIS A 91 -3.58 -17.39 -3.13
N GLN A 92 -3.54 -18.62 -2.65
CA GLN A 92 -2.54 -19.01 -1.65
C GLN A 92 -1.30 -19.56 -2.34
N ALA A 93 -0.14 -19.28 -1.74
CA ALA A 93 1.08 -19.99 -2.06
C ALA A 93 0.93 -21.43 -1.56
N ARG A 94 1.33 -22.41 -2.38
CA ARG A 94 1.26 -23.83 -2.07
C ARG A 94 2.65 -24.41 -2.02
N TRP A 95 2.93 -25.20 -1.00
CA TRP A 95 4.16 -25.95 -0.92
C TRP A 95 3.99 -27.31 -1.59
N SER A 96 5.02 -27.75 -2.30
CA SER A 96 5.17 -29.16 -2.67
C SER A 96 5.29 -30.03 -1.42
N LEU A 97 4.95 -31.31 -1.54
CA LEU A 97 4.96 -32.25 -0.40
C LEU A 97 6.35 -32.43 0.23
N ASP A 98 7.41 -32.27 -0.56
CA ASP A 98 8.80 -32.32 -0.12
C ASP A 98 9.32 -30.98 0.47
N GLY A 99 8.48 -29.93 0.46
CA GLY A 99 8.83 -28.59 0.92
C GLY A 99 9.88 -27.87 0.08
N GLN A 100 10.21 -28.35 -1.14
CA GLN A 100 11.26 -27.77 -1.97
C GLN A 100 10.77 -26.72 -2.96
N THR A 101 9.46 -26.65 -3.22
CA THR A 101 8.89 -25.75 -4.22
C THR A 101 7.69 -25.02 -3.66
N VAL A 102 7.62 -23.71 -3.91
CA VAL A 102 6.44 -22.88 -3.66
C VAL A 102 5.79 -22.52 -4.99
N GLU A 103 4.52 -22.83 -5.15
CA GLU A 103 3.69 -22.40 -6.28
C GLU A 103 2.77 -21.26 -5.85
N TYR A 104 2.80 -20.15 -6.59
CA TYR A 104 1.84 -19.06 -6.46
C TYR A 104 1.37 -18.58 -7.83
N ARG A 105 0.07 -18.67 -8.09
CA ARG A 105 -0.57 -18.22 -9.36
C ARG A 105 0.10 -18.80 -10.63
N GLY A 106 0.58 -20.05 -10.58
CA GLY A 106 1.26 -20.71 -11.69
C GLY A 106 2.73 -20.32 -11.86
N VAL A 107 3.29 -19.55 -10.93
CA VAL A 107 4.73 -19.32 -10.80
C VAL A 107 5.26 -20.27 -9.74
N GLU A 108 6.29 -21.04 -10.08
CA GLU A 108 6.96 -21.94 -9.16
C GLU A 108 8.33 -21.38 -8.81
N LEU A 109 8.70 -21.47 -7.53
CA LEU A 109 10.01 -21.10 -7.02
C LEU A 109 10.56 -22.27 -6.20
N GLN A 110 11.72 -22.78 -6.60
CA GLN A 110 12.43 -23.80 -5.82
C GLN A 110 13.29 -23.15 -4.75
N MET A 111 13.45 -23.83 -3.61
CA MET A 111 14.31 -23.36 -2.51
C MET A 111 15.77 -23.17 -2.94
N SER A 112 16.26 -23.97 -3.88
CA SER A 112 17.58 -23.84 -4.49
C SER A 112 17.77 -22.53 -5.28
N GLN A 113 16.68 -21.95 -5.79
CA GLN A 113 16.71 -20.73 -6.61
C GLN A 113 16.65 -19.45 -5.78
N ILE A 114 16.46 -19.54 -4.46
CA ILE A 114 16.34 -18.35 -3.60
C ILE A 114 17.63 -17.51 -3.62
N SER A 115 18.79 -18.16 -3.57
CA SER A 115 20.07 -17.46 -3.65
C SER A 115 20.24 -16.74 -4.98
N ASP A 116 19.84 -17.36 -6.09
CA ASP A 116 19.89 -16.76 -7.42
C ASP A 116 18.91 -15.58 -7.53
N LEU A 117 17.70 -15.71 -6.98
CA LEU A 117 16.72 -14.62 -6.90
C LEU A 117 17.29 -13.43 -6.11
N VAL A 118 17.88 -13.66 -4.94
CA VAL A 118 18.47 -12.58 -4.13
C VAL A 118 19.62 -11.93 -4.89
N ALA A 119 20.49 -12.71 -5.54
CA ALA A 119 21.58 -12.18 -6.35
C ALA A 119 21.06 -11.36 -7.55
N SER A 120 20.02 -11.82 -8.23
CA SER A 120 19.43 -11.11 -9.38
C SER A 120 18.76 -9.81 -8.96
N GLU A 121 17.99 -9.81 -7.87
CA GLU A 121 17.36 -8.59 -7.35
C GLU A 121 18.42 -7.61 -6.83
N TYR A 122 19.51 -8.09 -6.21
CA TYR A 122 20.64 -7.24 -5.83
C TYR A 122 21.29 -6.56 -7.04
N GLN A 123 21.60 -7.32 -8.09
CA GLN A 123 22.17 -6.77 -9.32
C GLN A 123 21.24 -5.75 -9.98
N ARG A 124 19.93 -6.04 -10.01
CA ARG A 124 18.91 -5.12 -10.53
C ARG A 124 18.83 -3.84 -9.70
N ALA A 125 18.77 -3.94 -8.38
CA ALA A 125 18.76 -2.79 -7.48
C ALA A 125 20.03 -1.94 -7.64
N HIS A 126 21.19 -2.59 -7.76
CA HIS A 126 22.47 -1.92 -7.96
C HIS A 126 22.50 -1.15 -9.28
N ALA A 127 22.10 -1.77 -10.40
CA ALA A 127 22.05 -1.10 -11.69
C ALA A 127 21.08 0.08 -11.68
N LEU A 128 19.86 -0.10 -11.17
CA LEU A 128 18.88 0.99 -11.07
C LEU A 128 19.38 2.14 -10.19
N LEU A 129 20.00 1.84 -9.06
CA LEU A 129 20.53 2.88 -8.19
C LEU A 129 21.69 3.62 -8.85
N TYR A 130 22.76 2.90 -9.22
CA TYR A 130 23.99 3.53 -9.65
C TYR A 130 23.94 4.06 -11.08
N ASP A 131 23.31 3.32 -11.99
CA ASP A 131 23.30 3.68 -13.41
C ASP A 131 22.21 4.71 -13.71
N GLU A 132 21.00 4.48 -13.20
CA GLU A 132 19.82 5.30 -13.53
C GLU A 132 19.58 6.44 -12.54
N LEU A 133 19.51 6.16 -11.23
CA LEU A 133 19.15 7.17 -10.22
C LEU A 133 20.31 8.08 -9.84
N LEU A 134 21.53 7.55 -9.80
CA LEU A 134 22.74 8.30 -9.46
C LEU A 134 23.53 8.74 -10.71
N PHE A 135 23.01 8.50 -11.92
CA PHE A 135 23.60 8.92 -13.19
C PHE A 135 25.08 8.51 -13.35
N GLN A 136 25.41 7.29 -12.91
CA GLN A 136 26.75 6.70 -12.91
C GLN A 136 27.78 7.59 -12.20
N ALA A 137 27.34 8.41 -11.24
CA ALA A 137 28.22 9.30 -10.51
C ALA A 137 29.15 8.50 -9.59
N LYS A 138 30.44 8.83 -9.63
CA LYS A 138 31.49 8.16 -8.84
C LYS A 138 31.96 8.98 -7.65
N ASP A 139 31.54 10.24 -7.62
CA ASP A 139 31.93 11.28 -6.70
C ASP A 139 30.85 11.57 -5.64
N LEU A 140 29.72 10.87 -5.68
CA LEU A 140 28.71 10.96 -4.63
C LEU A 140 29.16 10.18 -3.40
N THR A 141 29.10 10.83 -2.25
CA THR A 141 29.32 10.18 -0.95
C THR A 141 28.29 9.06 -0.75
N PRO A 142 28.73 7.79 -0.60
CA PRO A 142 27.81 6.71 -0.31
C PRO A 142 27.11 6.91 1.03
N MET A 143 25.80 6.67 1.08
CA MET A 143 25.04 6.70 2.33
C MET A 143 25.32 5.42 3.12
N GLU A 144 26.02 5.55 4.25
CA GLU A 144 26.39 4.43 5.12
C GLU A 144 25.37 4.31 6.25
N SER A 145 24.52 3.29 6.21
CA SER A 145 23.41 3.13 7.16
C SER A 145 23.85 3.12 8.62
N TRP A 146 25.04 2.57 8.93
CA TRP A 146 25.57 2.50 10.30
C TRP A 146 26.01 3.85 10.88
N ARG A 147 26.20 4.89 10.03
CA ARG A 147 26.53 6.25 10.45
C ARG A 147 25.30 7.11 10.71
N LEU A 148 24.18 6.76 10.08
CA LEU A 148 22.93 7.48 10.23
C LEU A 148 22.31 7.21 11.60
N LYS A 149 21.83 8.27 12.25
CA LYS A 149 21.05 8.23 13.48
C LYS A 149 19.60 8.55 13.19
N ASP A 150 18.70 7.80 13.79
CA ASP A 150 17.26 8.05 13.73
C ASP A 150 16.70 8.06 15.15
N ASP A 151 15.64 8.84 15.35
CA ASP A 151 14.89 8.90 16.60
C ASP A 151 13.55 8.20 16.39
N LEU A 152 13.44 6.97 16.88
CA LEU A 152 12.26 6.13 16.71
C LEU A 152 11.05 6.62 17.52
N ASP A 153 11.26 7.51 18.49
CA ASP A 153 10.21 8.11 19.31
C ASP A 153 9.73 9.45 18.75
N LEU A 154 10.30 9.93 17.62
CA LEU A 154 9.90 11.17 16.98
C LEU A 154 8.52 11.00 16.30
N GLU A 155 7.50 11.68 16.85
CA GLU A 155 6.13 11.66 16.31
C GLU A 155 5.75 12.92 15.52
N ASP A 156 6.62 13.93 15.48
CA ASP A 156 6.33 15.21 14.85
C ASP A 156 6.05 15.08 13.36
N PHE A 157 5.05 15.84 12.87
CA PHE A 157 4.79 15.95 11.44
C PHE A 157 6.02 16.55 10.72
N GLY A 158 6.50 15.87 9.69
CA GLY A 158 7.75 16.22 9.02
C GLY A 158 9.01 15.62 9.65
N GLY A 159 8.88 14.91 10.78
CA GLY A 159 9.97 14.25 11.46
C GLY A 159 10.65 13.19 10.59
N SER A 160 11.98 13.22 10.55
CA SER A 160 12.80 12.31 9.73
C SER A 160 14.25 12.29 10.24
N TRP A 161 14.93 11.15 10.09
CA TRP A 161 16.38 11.02 10.30
C TRP A 161 17.20 12.08 9.54
N LEU A 162 16.68 12.62 8.43
CA LEU A 162 17.32 13.71 7.69
C LEU A 162 17.54 14.98 8.53
N SER A 163 16.69 15.21 9.53
CA SER A 163 16.77 16.36 10.44
C SER A 163 17.54 16.08 11.74
N HIS A 164 17.99 14.85 11.96
CA HIS A 164 18.69 14.49 13.18
C HIS A 164 20.05 15.23 13.26
N PRO A 165 20.36 15.98 14.34
CA PRO A 165 21.57 16.83 14.41
C PRO A 165 22.88 16.07 14.16
N SER A 166 22.98 14.82 14.63
CA SER A 166 24.18 13.98 14.39
C SER A 166 24.40 13.57 12.93
N ASN A 167 23.41 13.74 12.06
CA ASN A 167 23.53 13.45 10.63
C ASN A 167 23.92 14.69 9.82
N ALA A 168 23.95 15.90 10.41
CA ALA A 168 24.13 17.15 9.69
C ALA A 168 25.43 17.20 8.86
N GLU A 169 26.56 16.82 9.47
CA GLU A 169 27.86 16.75 8.77
C GLU A 169 27.83 15.73 7.63
N PHE A 170 27.16 14.60 7.84
CA PHE A 170 27.11 13.52 6.85
C PHE A 170 26.19 13.86 5.66
N LEU A 171 25.15 14.67 5.90
CA LEU A 171 24.17 15.07 4.88
C LEU A 171 24.51 16.39 4.20
N GLU A 172 25.58 17.07 4.61
CA GLU A 172 25.96 18.36 4.07
C GLU A 172 26.13 18.30 2.54
N GLY A 173 25.27 19.03 1.83
CA GLY A 173 25.28 19.10 0.37
C GLY A 173 24.71 17.89 -0.37
N ALA A 174 24.25 16.84 0.33
CA ALA A 174 23.64 15.66 -0.27
C ALA A 174 22.33 16.00 -1.02
N GLU A 175 21.55 16.94 -0.47
CA GLU A 175 20.26 17.38 -1.03
C GLU A 175 20.37 17.96 -2.46
N LEU A 176 21.52 18.57 -2.79
CA LEU A 176 21.78 19.17 -4.10
C LEU A 176 22.73 18.33 -4.96
N ALA A 177 23.19 17.17 -4.48
CA ALA A 177 24.28 16.44 -5.12
C ALA A 177 23.91 15.98 -6.55
N LEU A 178 22.70 15.44 -6.75
CA LEU A 178 22.21 15.06 -8.07
C LEU A 178 21.96 16.27 -8.97
N PHE A 179 21.48 17.40 -8.42
CA PHE A 179 21.34 18.64 -9.19
C PHE A 179 22.69 19.16 -9.69
N ARG A 180 23.71 19.16 -8.82
CA ARG A 180 25.07 19.54 -9.21
C ARG A 180 25.62 18.60 -10.29
N ARG A 181 25.35 17.29 -10.18
CA ARG A 181 25.70 16.30 -11.20
C ARG A 181 25.03 16.58 -12.55
N ILE A 182 23.72 16.86 -12.54
CA ILE A 182 22.96 17.24 -13.73
C ILE A 182 23.54 18.51 -14.34
N GLN A 183 23.80 19.55 -13.54
CA GLN A 183 24.37 20.81 -14.02
C GLN A 183 25.81 20.68 -14.53
N GLY A 184 26.61 19.80 -13.94
CA GLY A 184 28.02 19.58 -14.31
C GLY A 184 28.20 18.76 -15.59
N ASN A 185 27.22 17.94 -15.98
CA ASN A 185 27.31 17.05 -17.14
C ASN A 185 26.51 17.61 -18.34
N ALA A 186 27.14 17.75 -19.50
CA ALA A 186 26.51 18.33 -20.68
C ALA A 186 25.30 17.53 -21.20
N GLU A 187 25.38 16.20 -21.17
CA GLU A 187 24.30 15.30 -21.61
C GLU A 187 23.13 15.34 -20.64
N LEU A 188 23.40 15.25 -19.34
CA LEU A 188 22.37 15.35 -18.31
C LEU A 188 21.70 16.72 -18.31
N ARG A 189 22.46 17.82 -18.50
CA ARG A 189 21.87 19.15 -18.68
C ARG A 189 20.90 19.19 -19.85
N ALA A 190 21.29 18.65 -21.00
CA ALA A 190 20.45 18.65 -22.20
C ALA A 190 19.18 17.79 -22.01
N MET A 191 19.27 16.74 -21.21
CA MET A 191 18.16 15.83 -20.91
C MET A 191 17.19 16.42 -19.87
N PHE A 192 17.72 16.91 -18.75
CA PHE A 192 16.92 17.29 -17.57
C PHE A 192 16.59 18.78 -17.50
N LEU A 193 17.29 19.67 -18.21
CA LEU A 193 17.03 21.11 -18.15
C LEU A 193 16.44 21.61 -19.48
N THR A 194 15.32 22.31 -19.39
CA THR A 194 14.68 22.96 -20.55
C THR A 194 14.39 24.43 -20.25
N LYS A 195 14.22 25.24 -21.29
CA LYS A 195 13.82 26.64 -21.15
C LYS A 195 12.30 26.74 -21.02
N ALA A 196 11.84 27.40 -19.97
CA ALA A 196 10.46 27.80 -19.82
C ALA A 196 10.12 28.97 -20.75
N LYS A 197 8.81 29.30 -20.83
CA LYS A 197 8.30 30.37 -21.70
C LYS A 197 8.82 31.76 -21.33
N ASP A 198 9.17 31.96 -20.07
CA ASP A 198 9.76 33.19 -19.54
C ASP A 198 11.29 33.24 -19.69
N GLY A 199 11.91 32.21 -20.29
CA GLY A 199 13.34 32.10 -20.49
C GLY A 199 14.11 31.52 -19.28
N SER A 200 13.43 31.22 -18.16
CA SER A 200 14.04 30.53 -17.03
C SER A 200 14.39 29.07 -17.38
N MET A 201 15.39 28.50 -16.70
CA MET A 201 15.69 27.07 -16.84
C MET A 201 14.86 26.29 -15.82
N ILE A 202 14.11 25.31 -16.28
CA ILE A 202 13.29 24.43 -15.45
C ILE A 202 13.66 22.97 -15.70
N LEU A 203 13.27 22.09 -14.78
CA LEU A 203 13.36 20.65 -15.00
C LEU A 203 12.41 20.23 -16.13
N CYS A 204 12.91 19.39 -17.03
CA CYS A 204 12.15 18.80 -18.12
C CYS A 204 11.12 17.81 -17.53
N PRO A 205 9.79 18.06 -17.67
CA PRO A 205 8.78 17.19 -17.05
C PRO A 205 8.91 15.74 -17.50
N LYS A 206 9.16 15.51 -18.79
CA LYS A 206 9.34 14.16 -19.34
C LYS A 206 10.55 13.42 -18.76
N ALA A 207 11.64 14.13 -18.50
CA ALA A 207 12.82 13.52 -17.87
C ALA A 207 12.54 13.19 -16.40
N MET A 208 11.77 14.04 -15.71
CA MET A 208 11.33 13.77 -14.34
C MET A 208 10.38 12.58 -14.26
N ASP A 209 9.43 12.43 -15.20
CA ASP A 209 8.54 11.27 -15.26
C ASP A 209 9.33 9.96 -15.42
N ILE A 210 10.37 9.97 -16.27
CA ILE A 210 11.25 8.79 -16.46
C ILE A 210 12.06 8.52 -15.20
N TYR A 211 12.63 9.55 -14.59
CA TYR A 211 13.39 9.42 -13.35
C TYR A 211 12.52 8.85 -12.21
N GLU A 212 11.28 9.34 -12.07
CA GLU A 212 10.32 8.83 -11.09
C GLU A 212 9.93 7.37 -11.39
N SER A 213 9.77 6.99 -12.67
CA SER A 213 9.57 5.59 -13.06
C SER A 213 10.72 4.70 -12.61
N HIS A 214 11.97 5.12 -12.84
CA HIS A 214 13.15 4.38 -12.37
C HIS A 214 13.19 4.29 -10.84
N ALA A 215 12.77 5.34 -10.13
CA ALA A 215 12.67 5.31 -8.66
C ALA A 215 11.64 4.27 -8.19
N GLN A 216 10.47 4.20 -8.83
CA GLN A 216 9.46 3.19 -8.55
C GLN A 216 9.94 1.77 -8.89
N GLU A 217 10.66 1.61 -10.00
CA GLU A 217 11.25 0.34 -10.38
C GLU A 217 12.35 -0.12 -9.41
N PHE A 218 13.13 0.82 -8.85
CA PHE A 218 14.15 0.55 -7.84
C PHE A 218 13.56 0.06 -6.51
N LEU A 219 12.37 0.52 -6.13
CA LEU A 219 11.69 0.06 -4.92
C LEU A 219 11.25 -1.41 -5.00
N GLN A 220 11.03 -1.95 -6.22
CA GLN A 220 10.59 -3.34 -6.41
C GLN A 220 11.63 -4.37 -5.94
N PRO A 221 12.90 -4.37 -6.41
CA PRO A 221 13.92 -5.31 -5.92
C PRO A 221 14.23 -5.08 -4.44
N LEU A 222 14.17 -3.84 -3.95
CA LEU A 222 14.35 -3.56 -2.51
C LEU A 222 13.32 -4.28 -1.64
N LEU A 223 12.07 -4.39 -2.08
CA LEU A 223 11.05 -5.15 -1.36
C LEU A 223 11.47 -6.62 -1.16
N VAL A 224 12.02 -7.23 -2.21
CA VAL A 224 12.52 -8.62 -2.14
C VAL A 224 13.75 -8.71 -1.25
N LEU A 225 14.71 -7.79 -1.41
CA LEU A 225 15.96 -7.75 -0.65
C LEU A 225 15.76 -7.45 0.84
N CYS A 226 14.72 -6.71 1.22
CA CYS A 226 14.37 -6.49 2.62
C CYS A 226 13.61 -7.69 3.21
N HIS A 227 12.76 -8.36 2.41
CA HIS A 227 11.85 -9.39 2.93
C HIS A 227 12.42 -10.81 2.92
N VAL A 228 13.21 -11.17 1.91
CA VAL A 228 13.66 -12.56 1.69
C VAL A 228 14.95 -12.90 2.47
N PRO A 229 16.06 -12.16 2.33
CA PRO A 229 17.30 -12.49 3.04
C PRO A 229 17.37 -11.91 4.46
N GLY A 230 16.44 -11.03 4.86
CA GLY A 230 16.48 -10.24 6.10
C GLY A 230 16.27 -11.00 7.42
N GLY A 231 16.16 -12.34 7.39
CA GLY A 231 15.89 -13.16 8.57
C GLY A 231 14.39 -13.41 8.78
N PRO A 232 13.81 -13.18 9.97
CA PRO A 232 12.38 -13.35 10.18
C PRO A 232 11.58 -12.46 9.22
N PRO A 233 10.60 -13.00 8.48
CA PRO A 233 9.87 -12.20 7.50
C PRO A 233 9.08 -11.10 8.21
N LEU A 234 9.38 -9.85 7.86
CA LEU A 234 8.57 -8.69 8.26
C LEU A 234 7.13 -8.90 7.80
N ARG A 235 6.16 -8.53 8.63
CA ARG A 235 4.75 -8.51 8.20
C ARG A 235 4.61 -7.52 7.07
N ALA A 236 3.72 -7.81 6.11
CA ALA A 236 3.47 -6.91 4.98
C ALA A 236 3.14 -5.48 5.45
N SER A 237 2.40 -5.33 6.55
CA SER A 237 2.11 -4.01 7.12
C SER A 237 3.36 -3.29 7.64
N GLU A 238 4.31 -4.01 8.24
CA GLU A 238 5.55 -3.42 8.80
C GLU A 238 6.46 -2.94 7.67
N LEU A 239 6.62 -3.75 6.62
CA LEU A 239 7.46 -3.42 5.47
C LEU A 239 6.84 -2.31 4.60
N LEU A 240 5.53 -2.38 4.34
CA LEU A 240 4.86 -1.45 3.43
C LEU A 240 4.42 -0.14 4.11
N SER A 241 4.55 -0.03 5.44
CA SER A 241 4.32 1.22 6.18
C SER A 241 5.59 2.02 6.44
N MET A 242 6.76 1.55 5.97
CA MET A 242 7.99 2.32 6.13
C MET A 242 7.90 3.62 5.35
N MET A 243 8.20 4.73 6.02
CA MET A 243 8.22 6.06 5.44
C MET A 243 9.55 6.71 5.75
N TRP A 244 10.05 7.53 4.83
CA TRP A 244 11.27 8.31 5.06
C TRP A 244 11.02 9.54 5.95
N CYS A 245 9.75 9.93 6.11
CA CYS A 245 9.31 11.10 6.86
C CYS A 245 7.90 10.88 7.41
N ASN A 246 7.65 11.37 8.62
CA ASN A 246 6.36 11.33 9.29
C ASN A 246 5.36 12.24 8.59
N ASN A 247 4.29 11.65 8.04
CA ASN A 247 3.22 12.37 7.37
C ASN A 247 1.85 12.23 8.08
N ALA A 248 1.85 11.69 9.31
CA ALA A 248 0.64 11.55 10.12
C ALA A 248 0.02 12.94 10.36
N ARG A 249 -1.31 13.05 10.24
CA ARG A 249 -2.02 14.34 10.37
C ARG A 249 -1.60 15.08 11.65
N GLN A 250 -1.25 16.36 11.50
CA GLN A 250 -1.10 17.28 12.64
C GLN A 250 -2.35 17.21 13.52
N ARG A 251 -2.16 16.92 14.81
CA ARG A 251 -3.23 16.95 15.81
C ARG A 251 -3.56 18.38 16.19
#